data_AF-A0A158GBM8-F1
#
_entry.id   AF-A0A158GBM8-F1
#
_cell.length_a   1.000
_cell.length_b   1.000
_cell.length_c   1.000
_cell.angle_alpha   90.00
_cell.angle_beta   90.00
_cell.angle_gamma   90.00
#
_symmetry.space_group_name_H-M   'P 1'
#
loop_
_entity.id
_entity.type
_entity.pdbx_description
1 polymer ?
#
loop_
_entity_poly.entity_id
_entity_poly.type
_entity_poly.pdbx_seq_one_letter_code
_entity_poly.pdbx_strand_id
1 'polypeptide(L)' 'MQTNTLEATSKAKHFSVVADRDLLAAIEAHKQRVEQATGMRISLSQAAAGLLRRGLESID' A
#
# COMPACT_ATOMS: atom_id res chain seq x y z
N MET A 1 -24.61 -21.98 14.10
CA MET A 1 -23.20 -21.99 13.67
C MET A 1 -23.08 -20.97 12.55
N GLN A 2 -22.33 -19.89 12.74
CA GLN A 2 -22.21 -18.83 11.74
C GLN A 2 -21.29 -19.27 10.60
N THR A 3 -21.77 -19.09 9.37
CA THR A 3 -21.03 -19.35 8.14
C THR A 3 -19.97 -18.27 7.95
N ASN A 4 -18.72 -18.55 8.33
CA ASN A 4 -17.57 -17.73 7.97
C ASN A 4 -17.15 -18.05 6.53
N THR A 5 -17.89 -17.52 5.56
CA THR A 5 -17.46 -17.55 4.16
C THR A 5 -16.41 -16.46 3.96
N LEU A 6 -15.15 -16.78 4.28
CA LEU A 6 -14.00 -16.00 3.83
C LEU A 6 -13.76 -16.24 2.33
N GLU A 7 -14.78 -16.00 1.50
CA GLU A 7 -14.60 -15.87 0.05
C GLU A 7 -14.21 -14.44 -0.27
N ALA A 8 -12.97 -14.10 0.06
CA ALA A 8 -12.27 -13.02 -0.62
C ALA A 8 -10.80 -13.16 -0.32
N THR A 9 -10.02 -13.71 -1.26
CA THR A 9 -8.99 -12.88 -1.89
C THR A 9 -8.36 -13.60 -3.08
N SER A 10 -8.60 -13.01 -4.25
CA SER A 10 -7.81 -13.18 -5.47
C SER A 10 -6.32 -13.33 -5.15
N LYS A 11 -5.64 -14.30 -5.78
CA LYS A 11 -4.18 -14.48 -5.68
C LYS A 11 -3.51 -13.13 -5.91
N ALA A 12 -2.91 -12.54 -4.88
CA ALA A 12 -2.25 -11.25 -4.99
C ALA A 12 -1.16 -11.36 -6.07
N LYS A 13 -1.35 -10.66 -7.20
CA LYS A 13 -0.33 -10.60 -8.25
C LYS A 13 0.72 -9.60 -7.80
N HIS A 14 1.92 -10.10 -7.53
CA HIS A 14 3.08 -9.25 -7.28
C HIS A 14 3.65 -8.77 -8.61
N PHE A 15 4.00 -7.49 -8.67
CA PHE A 15 4.76 -6.89 -9.76
C PHE A 15 5.86 -6.02 -9.17
N SER A 16 6.92 -5.80 -9.94
CA SER A 16 8.02 -4.93 -9.56
C SER A 16 7.86 -3.58 -10.24
N VAL A 17 8.19 -2.52 -9.53
CA VAL A 17 8.25 -1.15 -10.06
C VAL A 17 9.68 -0.67 -9.92
N VAL A 18 10.22 -0.07 -10.98
CA VAL A 18 11.49 0.64 -10.90
C VAL A 18 11.18 2.03 -10.37
N ALA A 19 11.73 2.34 -9.20
CA ALA A 19 11.67 3.66 -8.59
C ALA A 19 13.10 4.22 -8.48
N ASP A 20 13.25 5.51 -8.74
CA ASP A 20 14.48 6.21 -8.39
C ASP A 20 14.65 6.26 -6.86
N ARG A 21 15.85 6.67 -6.43
CA ARG A 21 16.21 6.73 -5.01
C ARG A 21 15.31 7.68 -4.23
N ASP A 22 14.94 8.81 -4.81
CA ASP A 22 14.22 9.87 -4.13
C ASP A 22 12.75 9.47 -3.94
N LEU A 23 12.16 8.81 -4.95
CA LEU A 23 10.84 8.21 -4.89
C LEU A 23 10.79 7.09 -3.85
N LEU A 24 11.80 6.22 -3.79
CA LEU A 24 11.87 5.18 -2.77
C LEU A 24 11.91 5.78 -1.36
N ALA A 25 12.73 6.80 -1.14
CA ALA A 25 12.80 7.51 0.14
C ALA A 25 11.47 8.20 0.50
N ALA A 26 10.76 8.76 -0.49
CA ALA A 26 9.44 9.35 -0.28
C ALA A 26 8.39 8.30 0.13
N ILE A 27 8.42 7.10 -0.46
CA ILE A 27 7.55 5.98 -0.09
C ILE A 27 7.84 5.52 1.34
N GLU A 28 9.11 5.40 1.73
CA GLU A 28 9.52 5.04 3.09
C GLU A 28 9.07 6.07 4.13
N ALA A 29 9.25 7.36 3.83
CA ALA A 29 8.77 8.44 4.69
C ALA A 29 7.24 8.41 4.81
N HIS A 30 6.53 8.10 3.73
CA HIS A 30 5.08 7.94 3.79
C HIS A 30 4.66 6.76 4.68
N LYS A 31 5.33 5.62 4.54
CA LYS A 31 5.13 4.45 5.41
C LYS A 31 5.27 4.86 6.88
N GLN A 32 6.37 5.50 7.26
CA GLN A 32 6.60 5.94 8.64
C GLN A 32 5.48 6.86 9.15
N ARG A 33 5.02 7.81 8.34
CA ARG A 33 3.90 8.69 8.71
C ARG A 33 2.60 7.92 8.97
N VAL A 34 2.28 6.93 8.13
CA VAL A 34 1.08 6.10 8.31
C VAL A 34 1.19 5.24 9.56
N GLU A 35 2.36 4.65 9.80
CA GLU A 35 2.60 3.83 11.00
C GLU A 35 2.48 4.67 12.28
N GLN A 36 3.00 5.90 12.27
CA GLN A 36 2.86 6.85 13.39
C GLN A 36 1.40 7.29 13.60
N ALA A 37 0.65 7.56 12.52
CA ALA A 37 -0.72 8.04 12.62
C ALA A 37 -1.73 6.96 13.02
N THR A 38 -1.51 5.71 12.60
CA THR A 38 -2.45 4.61 12.81
C THR A 38 -2.04 3.67 13.94
N GLY A 39 -0.77 3.69 14.37
CA GLY A 39 -0.21 2.70 15.30
C GLY A 39 -0.04 1.30 14.69
N MET A 40 -0.37 1.11 13.41
CA MET A 40 -0.27 -0.17 12.71
C MET A 40 0.99 -0.22 11.86
N ARG A 41 1.68 -1.36 11.84
CA ARG A 41 2.77 -1.62 10.90
C ARG A 41 2.21 -1.98 9.53
N ILE A 42 2.81 -1.44 8.47
CA ILE A 42 2.44 -1.72 7.09
C ILE A 42 3.66 -2.10 6.26
N SER A 43 3.48 -2.81 5.15
CA SER A 43 4.57 -3.10 4.21
C SER A 43 4.87 -1.92 3.29
N LEU A 44 6.05 -1.93 2.68
CA LEU A 44 6.41 -0.94 1.66
C LEU A 44 5.46 -1.00 0.45
N SER A 45 5.04 -2.20 0.05
CA SER A 45 4.06 -2.39 -1.03
C SER A 45 2.69 -1.79 -0.70
N GLN A 46 2.25 -1.88 0.56
CA GLN A 46 1.00 -1.25 1.00
C GLN A 46 1.11 0.29 0.98
N ALA A 47 2.23 0.83 1.46
CA ALA A 47 2.48 2.27 1.41
C ALA A 47 2.56 2.79 -0.04
N ALA A 48 3.27 2.08 -0.91
CA ALA A 48 3.38 2.42 -2.33
C ALA A 48 2.03 2.34 -3.05
N ALA A 49 1.25 1.28 -2.83
CA ALA A 49 -0.09 1.13 -3.40
C ALA A 49 -1.03 2.27 -2.99
N GLY A 50 -0.97 2.71 -1.72
CA GLY A 50 -1.77 3.85 -1.23
C GLY A 50 -1.38 5.18 -1.87
N LEU A 51 -0.10 5.39 -2.20
CA LEU A 51 0.35 6.57 -2.95
C LEU A 51 -0.10 6.51 -4.41
N LEU A 52 0.13 5.38 -5.09
CA LEU A 52 -0.26 5.17 -6.48
C LEU A 52 -1.76 5.35 -6.68
N ARG A 53 -2.57 4.75 -5.80
CA ARG A 53 -4.03 4.85 -5.84
C ARG A 53 -4.49 6.32 -5.79
N ARG A 54 -3.98 7.10 -4.83
CA ARG A 54 -4.33 8.53 -4.72
C ARG A 54 -3.89 9.34 -5.93
N GLY A 55 -2.72 9.05 -6.49
CA GLY A 55 -2.25 9.68 -7.72
C GLY A 55 -3.18 9.39 -8.89
N LEU A 56 -3.59 8.14 -9.07
CA LEU A 56 -4.53 7.73 -10.12
C LEU A 56 -5.93 8.33 -9.93
N GLU A 57 -6.42 8.40 -8.69
CA GLU A 57 -7.72 9.02 -8.35
C GLU A 57 -7.69 10.56 -8.44
N SER A 58 -6.50 11.19 -8.54
CA SER A 58 -6.37 12.66 -8.67
C SER A 58 -6.40 13.16 -10.11
N ILE A 59 -6.50 12.26 -11.10
CA ILE A 59 -6.54 12.58 -12.54
C ILE A 59 -7.99 12.80 -13.02
N ASP A 60 -8.86 13.30 -12.14
CA ASP A 60 -10.25 13.73 -12.44
C ASP A 60 -10.34 15.26 -12.60
#